data_AF-A0A7J8CHE3-F1
#
_entry.id   AF-A0A7J8CHE3-F1
#
_cell.length_a   1.000
_cell.length_b   1.000
_cell.length_c   1.000
_cell.angle_alpha   90.00
_cell.angle_beta   90.00
_cell.angle_gamma   90.00
#
_symmetry.space_group_name_H-M   'P 1'
#
loop_
_entity.id
_entity.type
_entity.pdbx_description
1 polymer ?
#
loop_
_entity_poly.entity_id
_entity_poly.type
_entity_poly.pdbx_seq_one_letter_code
_entity_poly.pdbx_strand_id
1 'polypeptide(L)'
;MLEPAVVYRDLLSRGLEDQLLLPGSDQFDSVLCGLVTDIDLDGQPEVLLATYGQELLCYKYSGPESGSPEAECGFRLLWQRSFPSPLLAVAHKDLTGDGLQELAVVSLKGMHVLQHSLVQASELVLTRLRYRVEQRRHQQQRLGDRARPGPAGTSAS
;
A
#
# COMPACT_ATOMS: atom_id res chain seq x y z
N MET A 1 12.81 12.04 -26.51
CA MET A 1 11.65 12.19 -25.59
C MET A 1 11.49 10.85 -24.91
N LEU A 2 11.42 10.82 -23.58
CA LEU A 2 11.20 9.56 -22.84
C LEU A 2 9.70 9.26 -22.86
N GLU A 3 9.36 7.97 -22.89
CA GLU A 3 7.96 7.54 -22.75
C GLU A 3 7.58 7.48 -21.28
N PRO A 4 6.34 7.87 -20.91
CA PRO A 4 5.86 7.73 -19.56
C PRO A 4 5.75 6.26 -19.17
N ALA A 5 5.99 5.96 -17.90
CA ALA A 5 5.78 4.64 -17.34
C ALA A 5 4.28 4.27 -17.36
N VAL A 6 4.00 2.99 -17.57
CA VAL A 6 2.65 2.45 -17.74
C VAL A 6 2.43 1.31 -16.76
N VAL A 7 1.27 1.30 -16.11
CA VAL A 7 0.80 0.19 -15.28
C VAL A 7 -0.29 -0.56 -16.04
N TYR A 8 -0.05 -1.85 -16.26
CA TYR A 8 -1.04 -2.77 -16.83
C TYR A 8 -1.79 -3.47 -15.69
N ARG A 9 -3.12 -3.51 -15.78
CA ARG A 9 -4.01 -4.03 -14.74
C ARG A 9 -4.82 -5.21 -15.26
N ASP A 10 -5.26 -6.05 -14.33
CA ASP A 10 -6.10 -7.23 -14.62
C ASP A 10 -5.58 -8.06 -15.81
N LEU A 11 -4.27 -8.38 -15.77
CA LEU A 11 -3.59 -9.09 -16.85
C LEU A 11 -4.24 -10.43 -17.22
N LEU A 12 -4.88 -11.08 -16.24
CA LEU A 12 -5.52 -12.37 -16.43
C LEU A 12 -6.83 -12.27 -17.20
N SER A 13 -7.61 -11.21 -17.01
CA SER A 13 -8.92 -11.06 -17.65
C SER A 13 -8.89 -10.13 -18.87
N ARG A 14 -8.02 -9.12 -18.86
CA ARG A 14 -7.97 -8.03 -19.86
C ARG A 14 -6.66 -7.98 -20.65
N GLY A 15 -5.72 -8.88 -20.40
CA GLY A 15 -4.42 -8.87 -21.08
C GLY A 15 -3.68 -7.56 -20.87
N LEU A 16 -3.17 -6.96 -21.95
CA LEU A 16 -2.47 -5.66 -21.92
C LEU A 16 -3.39 -4.46 -22.26
N GLU A 17 -4.70 -4.67 -22.35
CA GLU A 17 -5.64 -3.63 -22.80
C GLU A 17 -5.95 -2.60 -21.70
N ASP A 18 -5.89 -3.00 -20.43
CA ASP A 18 -6.12 -2.12 -19.30
C ASP A 18 -4.82 -1.45 -18.85
N GLN A 19 -4.44 -0.40 -19.56
CA GLN A 19 -3.24 0.39 -19.29
C GLN A 19 -3.57 1.75 -18.68
N LEU A 20 -2.81 2.13 -17.65
CA LEU A 20 -2.84 3.48 -17.08
C LEU A 20 -1.44 4.09 -17.08
N LEU A 21 -1.36 5.35 -17.49
CA LEU A 21 -0.12 6.12 -17.44
C LEU A 21 0.18 6.57 -16.01
N LEU A 22 1.46 6.61 -15.67
CA LEU A 22 1.97 7.25 -14.46
C LEU A 22 2.32 8.71 -14.80
N PRO A 23 1.50 9.69 -14.35
CA PRO A 23 1.65 11.07 -14.79
C PRO A 23 3.01 11.65 -14.37
N GLY A 24 3.65 12.35 -15.30
CA GLY A 24 4.93 13.04 -15.08
C GLY A 24 6.15 12.13 -14.95
N SER A 25 6.01 10.80 -15.10
CA SER A 25 7.13 9.86 -15.03
C SER A 25 8.19 10.08 -16.12
N ASP A 26 7.80 10.66 -17.25
CA ASP A 26 8.66 11.03 -18.39
C ASP A 26 9.59 12.22 -18.11
N GLN A 27 9.42 12.90 -16.97
CA GLN A 27 10.20 14.08 -16.57
C GLN A 27 11.49 13.73 -15.80
N PHE A 28 11.68 12.46 -15.42
CA PHE A 28 12.70 12.06 -14.43
C PHE A 28 13.73 11.07 -14.95
N ASP A 29 14.04 11.14 -16.25
CA ASP A 29 14.91 10.18 -16.97
C ASP A 29 14.31 8.76 -17.01
N SER A 30 15.11 7.78 -17.41
CA SER A 30 14.71 6.38 -17.59
C SER A 30 14.42 5.71 -16.24
N VAL A 31 13.31 4.98 -16.18
CA VAL A 31 12.98 4.10 -15.05
C VAL A 31 13.91 2.88 -15.08
N LEU A 32 14.59 2.63 -13.96
CA LEU A 32 15.52 1.50 -13.83
C LEU A 32 14.91 0.32 -13.06
N CYS A 33 14.07 0.62 -12.08
CA CYS A 33 13.33 -0.41 -11.34
C CYS A 33 12.01 0.13 -10.80
N GLY A 34 11.06 -0.77 -10.56
CA GLY A 34 9.80 -0.47 -9.88
C GLY A 34 9.54 -1.42 -8.72
N LEU A 35 8.75 -0.97 -7.76
CA LEU A 35 8.32 -1.75 -6.60
C LEU A 35 6.85 -1.44 -6.28
N VAL A 36 6.06 -2.48 -6.05
CA VAL A 36 4.66 -2.33 -5.63
C VAL A 36 4.55 -2.76 -4.17
N THR A 37 4.19 -1.83 -3.29
CA THR A 37 4.10 -2.09 -1.85
C THR A 37 3.30 -1.01 -1.11
N ASP A 38 2.70 -1.39 0.01
CA ASP A 38 2.04 -0.47 0.95
C ASP A 38 3.10 0.20 1.85
N ILE A 39 3.43 1.45 1.56
CA ILE A 39 4.46 2.24 2.25
C ILE A 39 3.83 3.09 3.34
N ASP A 40 2.62 3.62 3.11
CA ASP A 40 1.93 4.46 4.10
C ASP A 40 1.15 3.64 5.15
N LEU A 41 1.18 2.32 5.01
CA LEU A 41 0.59 1.34 5.92
C LEU A 41 -0.93 1.48 5.99
N ASP A 42 -1.60 1.91 4.93
CA ASP A 42 -3.07 2.01 4.90
C ASP A 42 -3.78 0.76 4.33
N GLY A 43 -3.01 -0.21 3.84
CA GLY A 43 -3.49 -1.46 3.26
C GLY A 43 -3.69 -1.43 1.75
N GLN A 44 -3.47 -0.30 1.08
CA GLN A 44 -3.46 -0.17 -0.38
C GLN A 44 -2.02 -0.05 -0.88
N PRO A 45 -1.60 -0.84 -1.88
CA PRO A 45 -0.24 -0.76 -2.36
C PRO A 45 0.00 0.49 -3.23
N GLU A 46 1.13 1.16 -3.01
CA GLU A 46 1.69 2.17 -3.89
C GLU A 46 2.59 1.56 -4.96
N VAL A 47 2.81 2.31 -6.04
CA VAL A 47 3.79 2.00 -7.08
C VAL A 47 4.97 2.97 -6.95
N LEU A 48 6.14 2.43 -6.66
CA LEU A 48 7.40 3.16 -6.66
C LEU A 48 8.14 2.98 -7.97
N LEU A 49 8.73 4.06 -8.48
CA LEU A 49 9.67 4.04 -9.59
C LEU A 49 10.99 4.66 -9.15
N ALA A 50 12.09 3.97 -9.43
CA ALA A 50 13.44 4.51 -9.24
C ALA A 50 14.04 4.80 -10.62
N THR A 51 14.61 5.99 -10.77
CA THR A 51 15.08 6.46 -12.07
C THR A 51 16.59 6.67 -12.12
N TYR A 52 17.13 6.67 -13.34
CA TYR A 52 18.51 7.09 -13.59
C TYR A 52 18.71 8.56 -13.23
N GLY A 53 17.65 9.38 -13.36
CA GLY A 53 17.59 10.80 -13.01
C GLY A 53 17.67 11.10 -11.51
N GLN A 54 17.99 10.11 -10.68
CA GLN A 54 18.20 10.24 -9.23
C GLN A 54 16.90 10.50 -8.45
N GLU A 55 15.76 10.10 -9.00
CA GLU A 55 14.45 10.33 -8.41
C GLU A 55 13.78 9.02 -8.01
N LEU A 56 13.19 9.02 -6.82
CA LEU A 56 12.25 8.01 -6.37
C LEU A 56 10.85 8.61 -6.39
N LEU A 57 9.99 8.07 -7.24
CA LEU A 57 8.62 8.53 -7.44
C LEU A 57 7.65 7.54 -6.78
N CYS A 58 6.66 8.05 -6.05
CA CYS A 58 5.64 7.21 -5.42
C CYS A 58 4.26 7.59 -5.93
N TYR A 59 3.55 6.61 -6.47
CA TYR A 59 2.21 6.77 -7.03
C TYR A 59 1.19 5.95 -6.24
N LYS A 60 0.01 6.54 -6.04
CA LYS A 60 -1.13 5.83 -5.47
C LYS A 60 -2.28 5.83 -6.46
N TYR A 61 -2.93 4.68 -6.56
CA TYR A 61 -4.13 4.55 -7.38
C TYR A 61 -5.31 5.16 -6.62
N SER A 62 -5.96 6.15 -7.22
CA SER A 62 -7.26 6.64 -6.79
C SER A 62 -8.33 5.93 -7.61
N GLY A 63 -8.97 4.95 -6.99
CA GLY A 63 -10.13 4.28 -7.57
C GLY A 63 -11.38 5.17 -7.55
N PRO A 64 -12.46 4.75 -8.23
CA PRO A 64 -13.76 5.40 -8.11
C PRO A 64 -14.35 5.10 -6.73
N GLU A 65 -13.89 5.77 -5.68
CA GLU A 65 -14.53 5.65 -4.37
C GLU A 65 -15.73 6.61 -4.26
N SER A 66 -16.92 6.02 -4.39
CA SER A 66 -18.17 6.39 -3.71
C SER A 66 -18.66 7.84 -3.86
N GLY A 67 -19.19 8.18 -5.04
CA GLY A 67 -20.28 9.17 -5.14
C GLY A 67 -20.05 10.39 -6.02
N SER A 68 -18.84 10.62 -6.54
CA SER A 68 -18.61 11.65 -7.57
C SER A 68 -18.36 11.00 -8.94
N PRO A 69 -19.29 11.15 -9.90
CA PRO A 69 -19.12 10.60 -11.26
C PRO A 69 -18.04 11.32 -12.10
N GLU A 70 -17.31 12.27 -11.52
CA GLU A 70 -16.36 13.16 -12.22
C GLU A 70 -14.90 12.99 -11.76
N ALA A 71 -14.60 12.13 -10.78
CA ALA A 71 -13.22 11.86 -10.38
C ALA A 71 -12.56 10.88 -11.37
N GLU A 72 -11.60 11.36 -12.15
CA GLU A 72 -10.80 10.53 -13.04
C GLU A 72 -10.11 9.41 -12.25
N CYS A 73 -10.46 8.16 -12.54
CA CYS A 73 -9.81 6.99 -11.96
C CYS A 73 -8.40 6.90 -12.52
N GLY A 74 -7.38 6.91 -11.66
CA GLY A 74 -6.01 6.97 -12.15
C GLY A 74 -4.95 6.96 -11.06
N PHE A 75 -3.70 6.98 -11.49
CA PHE A 75 -2.56 7.15 -10.60
C PHE A 75 -2.30 8.63 -10.37
N ARG A 76 -2.01 8.99 -9.13
CA ARG A 76 -1.49 10.31 -8.76
C ARG A 76 -0.10 10.16 -8.13
N LEU A 77 0.80 11.08 -8.46
CA LEU A 77 2.08 11.19 -7.78
C LEU A 77 1.83 11.68 -6.35
N LEU A 78 2.12 10.86 -5.34
CA LEU A 78 1.98 11.22 -3.94
C LEU A 78 3.16 12.07 -3.48
N TRP A 79 4.36 11.61 -3.79
CA TRP A 79 5.60 12.29 -3.43
C TRP A 79 6.73 11.88 -4.36
N GLN A 80 7.74 12.74 -4.38
CA GLN A 80 8.99 12.57 -5.10
C GLN A 80 10.14 12.81 -4.12
N ARG A 81 11.22 12.04 -4.24
CA ARG A 81 12.43 12.23 -3.45
C ARG A 81 13.69 12.10 -4.31
N SER A 82 14.48 13.17 -4.33
CA SER A 82 15.79 13.21 -4.99
C SER A 82 16.89 12.54 -4.16
N PHE A 83 17.84 11.91 -4.84
CA PHE A 83 19.02 11.24 -4.30
C PHE A 83 20.30 11.79 -4.96
N PRO A 84 21.51 11.53 -4.41
CA PRO A 84 22.76 12.09 -4.94
C PRO A 84 23.38 11.31 -6.12
N SER A 85 22.73 10.23 -6.56
CA SER A 85 23.16 9.39 -7.68
C SER A 85 22.02 8.50 -8.21
N PRO A 86 22.11 8.00 -9.46
CA PRO A 86 21.13 7.11 -10.07
C PRO A 86 20.70 5.94 -9.17
N LEU A 87 19.40 5.63 -9.19
CA LEU A 87 18.79 4.60 -8.34
C LEU A 87 18.64 3.27 -9.09
N LEU A 88 19.35 2.24 -8.64
CA LEU A 88 19.48 0.96 -9.35
C LEU A 88 18.50 -0.11 -8.88
N ALA A 89 18.15 -0.10 -7.59
CA ALA A 89 17.23 -1.07 -7.01
C ALA A 89 16.48 -0.48 -5.82
N VAL A 90 15.26 -0.95 -5.60
CA VAL A 90 14.44 -0.60 -4.45
C VAL A 90 13.83 -1.88 -3.87
N ALA A 91 13.84 -2.01 -2.54
CA ALA A 91 13.25 -3.13 -1.83
C ALA A 91 12.56 -2.66 -0.55
N HIS A 92 11.42 -3.26 -0.22
CA HIS A 92 10.71 -3.03 1.04
C HIS A 92 10.80 -4.30 1.90
N LYS A 93 11.61 -4.24 2.95
CA LYS A 93 11.99 -5.40 3.78
C LYS A 93 12.29 -4.97 5.21
N ASP A 94 12.01 -5.86 6.15
CA ASP A 94 12.40 -5.70 7.55
C ASP A 94 13.92 -5.94 7.69
N LEU A 95 14.67 -4.86 7.74
CA LEU A 95 16.13 -4.84 7.88
C LEU A 95 16.56 -4.77 9.35
N THR A 96 15.71 -4.26 10.23
CA THR A 96 16.01 -4.08 11.66
C THR A 96 15.59 -5.26 12.53
N GLY A 97 14.70 -6.11 12.03
CA GLY A 97 14.15 -7.28 12.71
C GLY A 97 13.05 -6.95 13.71
N ASP A 98 12.45 -5.75 13.65
CA ASP A 98 11.36 -5.33 14.55
C ASP A 98 9.96 -5.60 14.00
N GLY A 99 9.88 -6.08 12.75
CA GLY A 99 8.64 -6.39 12.03
C GLY A 99 8.10 -5.22 11.18
N LEU A 100 8.67 -4.02 11.26
CA LEU A 100 8.41 -2.94 10.32
C LEU A 100 9.31 -3.10 9.09
N GLN A 101 8.77 -2.81 7.91
CA GLN A 101 9.54 -2.93 6.67
C GLN A 101 10.16 -1.58 6.33
N GLU A 102 11.48 -1.52 6.23
CA GLU A 102 12.18 -0.35 5.71
C GLU A 102 12.24 -0.35 4.19
N LEU A 103 12.28 0.83 3.61
CA LEU A 103 12.53 1.01 2.19
C LEU A 103 14.03 1.17 1.94
N ALA A 104 14.65 0.12 1.39
CA ALA A 104 16.03 0.12 0.95
C ALA A 104 16.11 0.65 -0.50
N VAL A 105 16.87 1.71 -0.70
CA VAL A 105 17.11 2.34 -2.00
C VAL A 105 18.60 2.23 -2.33
N VAL A 106 18.93 1.41 -3.32
CA VAL A 106 20.31 1.21 -3.79
C VAL A 106 20.60 2.19 -4.92
N SER A 107 21.68 2.94 -4.77
CA SER A 107 22.18 3.89 -5.76
C SER A 107 23.60 3.55 -6.19
N LEU A 108 24.13 4.21 -7.21
CA LEU A 108 25.53 4.05 -7.64
C LEU A 108 26.56 4.35 -6.53
N LYS A 109 26.21 5.20 -5.55
CA LYS A 109 27.13 5.60 -4.48
C LYS A 109 26.92 4.84 -3.17
N GLY A 110 25.94 3.95 -3.09
CA GLY A 110 25.63 3.19 -1.89
C GLY A 110 24.14 3.00 -1.67
N MET A 111 23.77 2.56 -0.47
CA MET A 111 22.40 2.25 -0.09
C MET A 111 21.86 3.26 0.93
N HIS A 112 20.62 3.70 0.73
CA HIS A 112 19.87 4.50 1.66
C HIS A 112 18.76 3.64 2.28
N VAL A 113 18.61 3.69 3.61
CA VAL A 113 17.53 3.02 4.33
C VAL A 113 16.57 4.08 4.84
N LEU A 114 15.32 4.02 4.39
CA LEU A 114 14.25 4.93 4.80
C LEU A 114 13.34 4.17 5.75
N GLN A 115 13.24 4.66 6.99
CA GLN A 115 12.45 4.03 8.06
C GLN A 115 11.17 4.81 8.33
N HIS A 116 10.13 4.10 8.76
CA HIS A 116 8.92 4.73 9.27
C HIS A 116 9.19 5.47 10.58
N SER A 117 8.36 6.47 10.87
CA SER A 117 8.34 7.09 12.20
C SER A 117 7.83 6.08 13.23
N LEU A 118 8.67 5.71 14.20
CA LEU A 118 8.29 4.80 15.28
C LEU A 118 7.09 5.32 16.09
N VAL A 119 6.95 6.64 16.22
CA VAL A 119 5.80 7.26 16.90
C VAL A 119 4.52 6.94 16.14
N GLN A 120 4.48 7.24 14.84
CA GLN A 120 3.29 6.99 14.00
C GLN A 120 2.99 5.49 13.89
N ALA A 121 4.02 4.66 13.72
CA ALA A 121 3.87 3.21 13.68
C ALA A 121 3.27 2.66 14.99
N SER A 122 3.74 3.14 16.14
CA SER A 122 3.21 2.71 17.44
C SER A 122 1.73 3.07 17.63
N GLU A 123 1.33 4.28 17.20
CA GLU A 123 -0.06 4.73 17.26
C GLU A 123 -0.97 3.90 16.35
N LEU A 124 -0.49 3.60 15.13
CA LEU A 124 -1.21 2.77 14.17
C LEU A 124 -1.40 1.34 14.70
N VAL A 125 -0.35 0.73 15.25
CA VAL A 125 -0.40 -0.60 15.85
C VAL A 125 -1.39 -0.62 17.02
N LEU A 126 -1.34 0.36 17.93
CA LEU A 126 -2.27 0.47 19.04
C LEU A 126 -3.73 0.58 18.57
N THR A 127 -3.97 1.39 17.55
CA THR A 127 -5.30 1.57 16.96
C THR A 127 -5.84 0.26 16.38
N ARG A 128 -5.02 -0.44 15.59
CA ARG A 128 -5.38 -1.74 15.00
C ARG A 128 -5.62 -2.81 16.06
N LEU A 129 -4.79 -2.86 17.10
CA LEU A 129 -4.95 -3.81 18.21
C LEU A 129 -6.26 -3.57 18.97
N ARG A 130 -6.61 -2.31 19.26
CA ARG A 130 -7.88 -1.95 19.91
C ARG A 130 -9.07 -2.44 19.11
N TYR A 131 -9.10 -2.12 17.81
CA TYR A 131 -10.15 -2.58 16.91
C TYR A 131 -10.26 -4.11 16.88
N ARG A 132 -9.12 -4.82 16.85
CA ARG A 132 -9.10 -6.28 16.84
C ARG A 132 -9.61 -6.91 18.13
N VAL A 133 -9.31 -6.30 19.27
CA VAL A 133 -9.82 -6.75 20.58
C VAL A 133 -11.34 -6.57 20.67
N GLU A 134 -11.86 -5.44 20.20
CA GLU A 134 -13.31 -5.17 20.16
C GLU A 134 -14.04 -6.17 19.26
N GLN A 135 -13.52 -6.42 18.05
CA GLN A 135 -14.09 -7.42 17.15
C GLN A 135 -14.14 -8.82 17.79
N ARG A 136 -13.08 -9.24 18.48
CA ARG A 136 -13.03 -10.55 19.16
C ARG A 136 -14.05 -10.63 20.29
N ARG A 137 -14.25 -9.56 21.07
CA ARG A 137 -15.28 -9.49 22.12
C ARG A 137 -16.68 -9.63 21.52
N HIS A 138 -16.98 -8.90 20.44
CA HIS A 138 -18.26 -9.02 19.75
C HIS A 138 -18.49 -10.43 19.16
N GLN A 139 -17.43 -11.05 18.63
CA GLN A 139 -17.53 -12.41 18.09
C GLN A 139 -17.81 -13.44 19.20
N GLN A 140 -17.17 -13.31 20.36
CA GLN A 140 -17.41 -14.18 21.52
C GLN A 140 -18.82 -14.00 22.10
N GLN A 141 -19.34 -12.77 22.18
CA GLN A 141 -20.72 -12.51 22.60
C GLN A 141 -21.74 -13.14 21.64
N ARG A 142 -21.54 -13.01 20.33
CA ARG A 142 -22.40 -13.65 19.30
C ARG A 142 -22.39 -15.18 19.37
N LEU A 143 -21.23 -15.78 19.69
CA LEU A 143 -21.11 -17.23 19.91
C LEU A 143 -21.79 -17.68 21.22
N GLY A 144 -21.72 -16.87 22.28
CA GLY A 144 -22.40 -17.11 23.54
C GLY A 144 -23.93 -17.03 23.45
N ASP A 145 -24.46 -16.07 22.69
CA ASP A 145 -25.91 -15.90 22.50
C ASP A 145 -26.52 -17.01 21.62
N ARG A 146 -25.77 -17.55 20.65
CA ARG A 146 -26.20 -18.72 19.86
C ARG A 146 -26.20 -20.04 20.63
N ALA A 147 -25.48 -20.11 21.76
CA ALA A 147 -25.38 -21.31 22.59
C ALA A 147 -26.45 -21.39 23.70
N ARG A 148 -27.30 -20.36 23.88
CA ARG A 148 -28.45 -20.43 24.81
C ARG A 148 -29.59 -21.22 24.15
N PRO A 149 -30.01 -22.39 24.69
CA PRO A 149 -31.20 -23.08 24.21
C PRO A 149 -32.41 -22.20 24.50
N GLY A 150 -33.29 -22.01 23.51
CA GLY A 150 -34.59 -21.36 23.73
C GLY A 150 -35.38 -22.08 24.84
N PRO A 151 -36.25 -21.38 25.59
CA PRO A 151 -36.96 -21.98 26.70
C PRO A 151 -37.78 -23.16 26.20
N ALA A 152 -37.49 -24.35 26.73
CA ALA A 152 -38.28 -25.55 26.47
C ALA A 152 -39.72 -25.23 26.84
N GLY A 153 -40.61 -25.25 25.84
CA GLY A 153 -42.04 -25.05 26.05
C GLY A 153 -42.54 -26.10 27.03
N THR A 154 -42.86 -25.66 28.25
CA THR A 154 -43.66 -26.42 29.20
C THR A 154 -45.07 -26.52 28.62
N SER A 155 -45.30 -27.55 27.80
CA SER A 155 -46.64 -28.06 27.55
C SER A 155 -46.96 -29.02 28.69
N ALA A 156 -47.73 -28.53 29.66
CA ALA A 156 -48.35 -29.35 30.68
C ALA A 156 -49.85 -29.08 30.69
N SER A 157 -50.58 -30.17 30.42
CA SER A 157 -52.03 -30.42 30.57
C SER A 157 -52.99 -29.76 29.58
#